data_AF-A0A0A6P153-F1
#
_entry.id   AF-A0A0A6P153-F1
#
_cell.length_a   1.000
_cell.length_b   1.000
_cell.length_c   1.000
_cell.angle_alpha   90.00
_cell.angle_beta   90.00
_cell.angle_gamma   90.00
#
_symmetry.space_group_name_H-M   'P 1'
#
loop_
_entity.id
_entity.type
_entity.pdbx_description
1 polymer ?
#
loop_
_entity_poly.entity_id
_entity_poly.type
_entity_poly.pdbx_seq_one_letter_code
_entity_poly.pdbx_strand_id
1 'polypeptide(L)'
;MQNLSVFKQENPITFNRQIDVIINYFNVTELPTIKAWYLGETFFNQKLPVSLRRISLRFADAELRSQFTKHLESNAIPVLDKIENEYLSCLKSKQYQKNFWGVLWDSPLSRLHFRPMTTVSLRYPFTGGCAPLTKRLFVDTDGNLRLCEKADGKIKIGSIDDGIDFYRLNQLKFERLLNAKCRNCWALRMCSLCLKFPRCADVQKSLHRHMALFCTIHEMGAHLLSHLIPPKGQRNQAC
;
A
#
# COMPACT_ATOMS: atom_id res chain seq x y z
N MET A 1 -18.93 -14.64 12.30
CA MET A 1 -19.19 -13.19 12.44
C MET A 1 -20.01 -12.81 13.69
N GLN A 2 -20.52 -13.76 14.48
CA GLN A 2 -21.48 -13.50 15.57
C GLN A 2 -21.05 -12.41 16.57
N ASN A 3 -19.82 -12.46 17.10
CA ASN A 3 -19.33 -11.43 18.05
C ASN A 3 -19.28 -10.03 17.42
N LEU A 4 -18.90 -9.94 16.14
CA LEU A 4 -18.84 -8.66 15.43
C LEU A 4 -20.27 -8.13 15.14
N SER A 5 -21.23 -9.03 14.92
CA SER A 5 -22.64 -8.68 14.78
C SER A 5 -23.21 -8.12 16.09
N VAL A 6 -22.91 -8.75 17.23
CA VAL A 6 -23.29 -8.26 18.57
C VAL A 6 -22.68 -6.87 18.80
N PHE A 7 -21.37 -6.71 18.54
CA PHE A 7 -20.72 -5.41 18.69
C PHE A 7 -21.32 -4.32 17.80
N LYS A 8 -21.68 -4.65 16.54
CA LYS A 8 -22.36 -3.70 15.64
C LYS A 8 -23.71 -3.24 16.18
N GLN A 9 -24.48 -4.16 16.78
CA GLN A 9 -25.79 -3.87 17.36
C GLN A 9 -25.67 -2.99 18.60
N GLU A 10 -24.73 -3.29 19.49
CA GLU A 10 -24.51 -2.54 20.73
C GLU A 10 -23.82 -1.18 20.51
N ASN A 11 -22.94 -1.10 19.50
CA ASN A 11 -22.06 0.06 19.27
C ASN A 11 -22.05 0.53 17.80
N PRO A 12 -23.20 0.91 17.21
CA PRO A 12 -23.31 1.18 15.77
C PRO A 12 -22.47 2.37 15.29
N ILE A 13 -22.35 3.42 16.11
CA ILE A 13 -21.55 4.61 15.79
C ILE A 13 -20.06 4.25 15.75
N THR A 14 -19.59 3.54 16.77
CA THR A 14 -18.19 3.08 16.86
C THR A 14 -17.88 2.12 15.73
N PHE A 15 -18.79 1.19 15.43
CA PHE A 15 -18.65 0.27 14.31
C PHE A 15 -18.37 1.02 13.00
N ASN A 16 -19.22 1.99 12.65
CA ASN A 16 -19.07 2.74 11.41
C ASN A 16 -17.79 3.59 11.35
N ARG A 17 -17.38 4.19 12.47
CA ARG A 17 -16.19 5.06 12.50
C ARG A 17 -14.88 4.31 12.59
N GLN A 18 -14.81 3.20 13.34
CA GLN A 18 -13.55 2.60 13.77
C GLN A 18 -13.32 1.19 13.24
N ILE A 19 -14.35 0.52 12.72
CA ILE A 19 -14.19 -0.80 12.12
C ILE A 19 -13.88 -0.64 10.64
N ASP A 20 -12.67 -1.02 10.26
CA ASP A 20 -12.18 -1.06 8.89
C ASP A 20 -12.02 -2.50 8.42
N VAL A 21 -12.22 -2.72 7.11
CA VAL A 21 -12.07 -4.04 6.50
C VAL A 21 -10.81 -4.07 5.64
N ILE A 22 -9.96 -5.06 5.91
CA ILE A 22 -8.83 -5.42 5.06
C ILE A 22 -9.17 -6.75 4.40
N ILE A 23 -9.12 -6.80 3.07
CA ILE A 23 -9.34 -8.04 2.32
C ILE A 23 -8.00 -8.51 1.80
N ASN A 24 -7.66 -9.76 2.13
CA ASN A 24 -6.50 -10.43 1.56
C ASN A 24 -6.98 -11.32 0.41
N TYR A 25 -6.27 -11.29 -0.71
CA TYR A 25 -6.57 -12.10 -1.89
C TYR A 25 -5.29 -12.78 -2.38
N PHE A 26 -5.42 -13.90 -3.06
CA PHE A 26 -4.27 -14.64 -3.55
C PHE A 26 -3.96 -14.31 -5.02
N ASN A 27 -4.98 -14.39 -5.87
CA ASN A 27 -4.92 -14.13 -7.30
C ASN A 27 -5.86 -12.98 -7.69
N VAL A 28 -5.42 -12.15 -8.64
CA VAL A 28 -6.25 -11.06 -9.20
C VAL A 28 -7.54 -11.59 -9.80
N THR A 29 -7.56 -12.82 -10.31
CA THR A 29 -8.77 -13.46 -10.84
C THR A 29 -9.89 -13.61 -9.81
N GLU A 30 -9.59 -13.56 -8.51
CA GLU A 30 -10.58 -13.62 -7.42
C GLU A 30 -11.25 -12.27 -7.15
N LEU A 31 -10.61 -11.16 -7.55
CA LEU A 31 -11.06 -9.81 -7.22
C LEU A 31 -12.49 -9.50 -7.69
N PRO A 32 -12.94 -9.90 -8.90
CA PRO A 32 -14.33 -9.70 -9.31
C PRO A 32 -15.34 -10.40 -8.39
N THR A 33 -15.06 -11.64 -7.99
CA THR A 33 -15.91 -12.40 -7.06
C THR A 33 -15.93 -11.77 -5.68
N ILE A 34 -14.76 -11.34 -5.19
CA ILE A 34 -14.61 -10.62 -3.92
C ILE A 34 -15.43 -9.32 -3.95
N LYS A 35 -15.34 -8.53 -5.02
CA LYS A 35 -16.13 -7.30 -5.20
C LYS A 35 -17.63 -7.61 -5.16
N ALA A 36 -18.07 -8.61 -5.92
CA ALA A 36 -19.49 -8.98 -6.00
C ALA A 36 -20.04 -9.40 -4.63
N TRP A 37 -19.32 -10.25 -3.92
CA TRP A 37 -19.68 -10.65 -2.55
C TRP A 37 -19.70 -9.45 -1.60
N TYR A 38 -18.65 -8.64 -1.59
CA TYR A 38 -18.51 -7.54 -0.64
C TYR A 38 -19.57 -6.44 -0.84
N LEU A 39 -19.87 -6.10 -2.09
CA LEU A 39 -20.90 -5.08 -2.40
C LEU A 39 -22.33 -5.61 -2.23
N GLY A 40 -22.53 -6.93 -2.31
CA GLY A 40 -23.83 -7.56 -2.01
C GLY A 40 -24.12 -7.66 -0.51
N GLU A 41 -23.11 -7.52 0.34
CA GLU A 41 -23.23 -7.64 1.79
C GLU A 41 -23.69 -6.31 2.42
N THR A 42 -24.69 -6.38 3.30
CA THR A 42 -25.20 -5.19 4.03
C THR A 42 -24.49 -4.99 5.36
N PHE A 43 -23.78 -6.01 5.85
CA PHE A 43 -23.09 -5.99 7.13
C PHE A 43 -22.13 -4.80 7.30
N PHE A 44 -21.44 -4.37 6.25
CA PHE A 44 -20.46 -3.27 6.33
C PHE A 44 -21.05 -1.89 6.00
N ASN A 45 -22.38 -1.74 5.95
CA ASN A 45 -23.06 -0.47 5.66
C ASN A 45 -22.53 0.21 4.37
N GLN A 46 -22.19 -0.60 3.36
CA GLN A 46 -21.62 -0.16 2.08
C GLN A 46 -20.29 0.62 2.20
N LYS A 47 -19.61 0.55 3.35
CA LYS A 47 -18.26 1.07 3.51
C LYS A 47 -17.31 0.27 2.61
N LEU A 48 -16.44 0.94 1.87
CA LEU A 48 -15.40 0.28 1.08
C LEU A 48 -14.30 -0.29 1.98
N PRO A 49 -13.64 -1.40 1.59
CA PRO A 49 -12.50 -1.89 2.34
C PRO A 49 -11.36 -0.88 2.30
N VAL A 50 -10.59 -0.77 3.38
CA VAL A 50 -9.46 0.18 3.44
C VAL A 50 -8.25 -0.32 2.65
N SER A 51 -8.15 -1.64 2.41
CA SER A 51 -7.15 -2.17 1.50
C SER A 51 -7.51 -3.55 0.96
N LEU A 52 -7.11 -3.79 -0.29
CA LEU A 52 -7.01 -5.10 -0.89
C LEU A 52 -5.52 -5.48 -0.92
N ARG A 53 -5.15 -6.60 -0.31
CA ARG A 53 -3.76 -7.02 -0.14
C ARG A 53 -3.53 -8.39 -0.76
N ARG A 54 -2.66 -8.44 -1.77
CA ARG A 54 -2.22 -9.72 -2.31
C ARG A 54 -1.37 -10.45 -1.29
N ILE A 55 -1.75 -11.68 -0.96
CA ILE A 55 -0.97 -12.58 -0.10
C ILE A 55 0.35 -12.92 -0.80
N SER A 56 1.45 -12.75 -0.09
CA SER A 56 2.78 -13.03 -0.63
C SER A 56 3.23 -14.44 -0.28
N LEU A 57 3.58 -15.25 -1.28
CA LEU A 57 4.22 -16.56 -1.10
C LEU A 57 5.68 -16.49 -0.65
N ARG A 58 6.18 -15.31 -0.26
CA ARG A 58 7.61 -15.11 0.07
C ARG A 58 8.06 -16.04 1.20
N PHE A 59 7.24 -16.14 2.25
CA PHE A 59 7.51 -16.95 3.43
C PHE A 59 6.72 -18.27 3.42
N ALA A 60 6.09 -18.60 2.29
CA ALA A 60 5.40 -19.87 2.12
C ALA A 60 6.43 -21.00 2.00
N ASP A 61 6.20 -22.08 2.73
CA ASP A 61 6.90 -23.35 2.59
C ASP A 61 6.64 -24.01 1.23
N ALA A 62 7.27 -25.16 1.00
CA ALA A 62 7.15 -25.89 -0.27
C ALA A 62 5.72 -26.37 -0.54
N GLU A 63 4.97 -26.74 0.50
CA GLU A 63 3.61 -27.25 0.39
C GLU A 63 2.66 -26.14 -0.06
N LEU A 64 2.65 -25.01 0.66
CA LEU A 64 1.87 -23.83 0.31
C LEU A 64 2.24 -23.36 -1.11
N ARG A 65 3.53 -23.27 -1.43
CA ARG A 65 3.96 -22.88 -2.79
C ARG A 65 3.41 -23.83 -3.85
N SER A 66 3.44 -25.14 -3.63
CA SER A 66 2.92 -26.13 -4.58
C SER A 66 1.41 -25.98 -4.80
N GLN A 67 0.64 -25.86 -3.71
CA GLN A 67 -0.81 -25.64 -3.78
C GLN A 67 -1.16 -24.38 -4.57
N PHE A 68 -0.41 -23.30 -4.33
CA PHE A 68 -0.70 -22.00 -4.91
C PHE A 68 -0.13 -21.78 -6.31
N THR A 69 0.98 -22.43 -6.69
CA THR A 69 1.58 -22.31 -8.03
C THR A 69 0.71 -22.96 -9.10
N LYS A 70 -0.06 -24.00 -8.75
CA LYS A 70 -1.06 -24.60 -9.66
C LYS A 70 -2.19 -23.63 -10.05
N HIS A 71 -2.39 -22.55 -9.31
CA HIS A 71 -3.44 -21.55 -9.56
C HIS A 71 -2.87 -20.22 -10.07
N LEU A 72 -1.58 -20.18 -10.38
CA LEU A 72 -0.91 -18.99 -10.88
C LEU A 72 -0.93 -18.96 -12.41
N GLU A 73 -1.55 -17.90 -12.94
CA GLU A 73 -1.19 -17.19 -14.19
C GLU A 73 -2.01 -17.38 -15.48
N SER A 74 -3.01 -18.25 -15.57
CA SER A 74 -3.99 -18.10 -16.67
C SER A 74 -4.99 -16.97 -16.35
N ASN A 75 -5.18 -16.03 -17.30
CA ASN A 75 -6.19 -14.96 -17.27
C ASN A 75 -5.99 -13.74 -16.33
N ALA A 76 -4.87 -13.60 -15.62
CA ALA A 76 -4.67 -12.46 -14.72
C ALA A 76 -4.64 -11.09 -15.44
N ILE A 77 -4.03 -11.01 -16.62
CA ILE A 77 -3.95 -9.77 -17.41
C ILE A 77 -5.33 -9.33 -17.91
N PRO A 78 -6.13 -10.17 -18.61
CA PRO A 78 -7.49 -9.81 -19.02
C PRO A 78 -8.38 -9.33 -17.86
N VAL A 79 -8.28 -9.96 -16.68
CA VAL A 79 -9.05 -9.55 -15.51
C VAL A 79 -8.62 -8.18 -15.01
N LEU A 80 -7.31 -7.89 -14.96
CA LEU A 80 -6.80 -6.57 -14.60
C LEU A 80 -7.29 -5.49 -15.58
N ASP A 81 -7.26 -5.79 -16.89
CA ASP A 81 -7.71 -4.83 -17.92
C ASP A 81 -9.20 -4.53 -17.76
N LYS A 82 -10.02 -5.53 -17.45
CA LYS A 82 -11.44 -5.34 -17.12
C LYS A 82 -11.63 -4.48 -15.86
N ILE A 83 -10.88 -4.75 -14.79
CA ILE A 83 -10.92 -3.99 -13.54
C ILE A 83 -10.55 -2.52 -13.79
N GLU A 84 -9.52 -2.26 -14.60
CA GLU A 84 -9.13 -0.89 -14.96
C GLU A 84 -10.21 -0.18 -15.77
N ASN A 85 -10.82 -0.85 -16.74
CA ASN A 85 -11.92 -0.26 -17.51
C ASN A 85 -13.13 0.09 -16.62
N GLU A 86 -13.48 -0.76 -15.66
CA GLU A 86 -14.52 -0.48 -14.66
C GLU A 86 -14.13 0.70 -13.75
N TYR A 87 -12.86 0.78 -13.33
CA TYR A 87 -12.37 1.90 -12.54
C TYR A 87 -12.47 3.22 -13.34
N LEU A 88 -12.03 3.23 -14.60
CA LEU A 88 -12.07 4.39 -15.48
C LEU A 88 -13.51 4.84 -15.77
N SER A 89 -14.46 3.91 -15.94
CA SER A 89 -15.87 4.25 -16.16
C SER A 89 -16.49 4.93 -14.94
N CYS A 90 -16.17 4.48 -13.72
CA CYS A 90 -16.58 5.15 -12.49
C CYS A 90 -15.98 6.55 -12.34
N LEU A 91 -14.74 6.77 -12.78
CA LEU A 91 -14.15 8.11 -12.78
C LEU A 91 -14.88 9.05 -13.74
N LYS A 92 -15.19 8.59 -14.97
CA LYS A 92 -15.93 9.38 -15.97
C LYS A 92 -17.31 9.79 -15.47
N SER A 93 -18.01 8.89 -14.78
CA SER A 93 -19.33 9.17 -14.20
C SER A 93 -19.27 9.94 -12.87
N LYS A 94 -18.08 10.31 -12.39
CA LYS A 94 -17.83 11.01 -11.11
C LYS A 94 -18.38 10.25 -9.88
N GLN A 95 -18.47 8.93 -9.95
CA GLN A 95 -18.96 8.07 -8.87
C GLN A 95 -17.83 7.59 -7.95
N TYR A 96 -16.99 8.51 -7.47
CA TYR A 96 -15.77 8.19 -6.73
C TYR A 96 -16.05 7.40 -5.45
N GLN A 97 -17.06 7.79 -4.67
CA GLN A 97 -17.36 7.16 -3.37
C GLN A 97 -17.90 5.73 -3.50
N LYS A 98 -18.36 5.32 -4.68
CA LYS A 98 -18.87 3.97 -4.96
C LYS A 98 -17.84 3.10 -5.68
N ASN A 99 -16.66 3.64 -5.97
CA ASN A 99 -15.65 2.95 -6.76
C ASN A 99 -14.84 2.00 -5.89
N PHE A 100 -15.30 0.75 -5.79
CA PHE A 100 -14.59 -0.33 -5.10
C PHE A 100 -13.14 -0.49 -5.58
N TRP A 101 -12.88 -0.23 -6.86
CA TRP A 101 -11.54 -0.35 -7.44
C TRP A 101 -10.59 0.79 -7.06
N GLY A 102 -11.10 1.89 -6.50
CA GLY A 102 -10.26 2.94 -5.92
C GLY A 102 -9.36 2.41 -4.80
N VAL A 103 -9.79 1.36 -4.09
CA VAL A 103 -8.98 0.69 -3.06
C VAL A 103 -7.69 0.07 -3.62
N LEU A 104 -7.66 -0.28 -4.91
CA LEU A 104 -6.45 -0.76 -5.60
C LEU A 104 -5.59 0.38 -6.13
N TRP A 105 -6.21 1.40 -6.73
CA TRP A 105 -5.52 2.35 -7.60
C TRP A 105 -5.33 3.75 -7.02
N ASP A 106 -6.13 4.19 -6.06
CA ASP A 106 -6.07 5.58 -5.58
C ASP A 106 -4.73 5.88 -4.90
N SER A 107 -4.23 4.96 -4.08
CA SER A 107 -2.93 5.14 -3.40
C SER A 107 -1.74 5.19 -4.37
N PRO A 108 -1.55 4.24 -5.31
CA PRO A 108 -0.48 4.36 -6.31
C PRO A 108 -0.65 5.59 -7.22
N LEU A 109 -1.87 5.93 -7.66
CA LEU A 109 -2.11 7.11 -8.48
C LEU A 109 -1.85 8.41 -7.71
N SER A 110 -2.21 8.47 -6.43
CA SER A 110 -1.92 9.61 -5.55
C SER A 110 -0.42 9.83 -5.40
N ARG A 111 0.36 8.76 -5.22
CA ARG A 111 1.84 8.87 -5.20
C ARG A 111 2.42 9.36 -6.52
N LEU A 112 1.84 8.96 -7.65
CA LEU A 112 2.25 9.48 -8.96
C LEU A 112 1.86 10.96 -9.11
N HIS A 113 0.65 11.32 -8.73
CA HIS A 113 0.10 12.68 -8.87
C HIS A 113 0.85 13.70 -8.01
N PHE A 114 1.13 13.36 -6.76
CA PHE A 114 1.81 14.24 -5.79
C PHE A 114 3.32 14.02 -5.70
N ARG A 115 3.92 13.34 -6.70
CA ARG A 115 5.37 13.08 -6.70
C ARG A 115 6.14 14.41 -6.69
N PRO A 116 7.19 14.56 -5.86
CA PRO A 116 8.02 15.77 -5.89
C PRO A 116 8.76 15.89 -7.23
N MET A 117 8.67 17.04 -7.89
CA MET A 117 9.39 17.32 -9.15
C MET A 117 10.67 18.16 -8.94
N THR A 118 11.25 18.12 -7.74
CA THR A 118 12.49 18.81 -7.36
C THR A 118 13.73 18.00 -7.71
N THR A 119 14.92 18.60 -7.80
CA THR A 119 16.17 17.83 -8.01
C THR A 119 16.38 16.79 -6.90
N VAL A 120 16.71 15.54 -7.27
CA VAL A 120 17.03 14.48 -6.29
C VAL A 120 18.39 14.80 -5.69
N SER A 121 18.43 15.22 -4.43
CA SER A 121 19.71 15.32 -3.70
C SER A 121 20.16 13.93 -3.23
N LEU A 122 21.45 13.75 -2.92
CA LEU A 122 21.92 12.48 -2.33
C LEU A 122 21.19 12.13 -1.02
N ARG A 123 20.77 13.17 -0.28
CA ARG A 123 19.97 13.07 0.95
C ARG A 123 18.47 12.94 0.69
N TYR A 124 18.03 12.62 -0.54
CA TYR A 124 16.62 12.55 -0.88
C TYR A 124 15.95 11.48 -0.01
N PRO A 125 14.99 11.88 0.83
CA PRO A 125 14.36 10.96 1.76
C PRO A 125 13.57 9.92 0.98
N PHE A 126 13.44 8.73 1.56
CA PHE A 126 12.69 7.58 1.07
C PHE A 126 11.26 7.95 0.65
N THR A 127 11.01 8.34 -0.60
CA THR A 127 9.67 8.85 -0.96
C THR A 127 8.67 7.79 -1.37
N GLY A 128 8.97 6.50 -1.25
CA GLY A 128 7.90 5.49 -1.45
C GLY A 128 7.93 4.29 -0.51
N GLY A 129 9.02 4.02 0.19
CA GLY A 129 9.03 3.12 1.36
C GLY A 129 8.64 3.88 2.63
N CYS A 130 8.39 3.16 3.74
CA CYS A 130 8.24 3.82 5.03
C CYS A 130 9.58 4.46 5.45
N ALA A 131 9.56 5.73 5.83
CA ALA A 131 10.68 6.32 6.56
C ALA A 131 10.77 5.63 7.94
N PRO A 132 11.97 5.27 8.40
CA PRO A 132 12.10 4.65 9.72
C PRO A 132 11.65 5.60 10.82
N LEU A 133 11.01 5.05 11.85
CA LEU A 133 10.45 5.77 13.00
C LEU A 133 9.31 6.75 12.72
N THR A 134 8.91 6.97 11.45
CA THR A 134 7.73 7.82 11.17
C THR A 134 6.42 7.07 11.42
N LYS A 135 6.38 5.77 11.12
CA LYS A 135 5.16 4.95 11.23
C LYS A 135 5.30 3.74 12.13
N ARG A 136 6.52 3.28 12.39
CA ARG A 136 6.80 2.03 13.10
C ARG A 136 8.05 2.18 13.95
N LEU A 137 7.95 1.68 15.17
CA LEU A 137 9.03 1.43 16.11
C LEU A 137 8.83 0.01 16.62
N PHE A 138 9.89 -0.78 16.69
CA PHE A 138 9.83 -2.14 17.21
C PHE A 138 10.64 -2.23 18.50
N VAL A 139 10.05 -2.82 19.52
CA VAL A 139 10.70 -3.13 20.80
C VAL A 139 10.89 -4.63 20.87
N ASP A 140 12.12 -5.09 21.07
CA ASP A 140 12.38 -6.52 21.24
C ASP A 140 12.18 -6.98 22.70
N THR A 141 12.35 -8.29 22.93
CA THR A 141 12.18 -8.92 24.24
C THR A 141 13.16 -8.43 25.30
N ASP A 142 14.27 -7.83 24.89
CA ASP A 142 15.31 -7.31 25.78
C ASP A 142 15.14 -5.80 26.01
N GLY A 143 14.02 -5.21 25.57
CA GLY A 143 13.75 -3.77 25.72
C GLY A 143 14.54 -2.88 24.76
N ASN A 144 15.17 -3.42 23.70
CA ASN A 144 15.87 -2.61 22.71
C ASN A 144 14.92 -2.00 21.69
N LEU A 145 15.14 -0.73 21.36
CA LEU A 145 14.45 -0.03 20.27
C LEU A 145 15.10 -0.35 18.93
N ARG A 146 14.26 -0.66 17.92
CA ARG A 146 14.66 -1.09 16.57
C ARG A 146 13.78 -0.43 15.50
N LEU A 147 14.29 -0.35 14.27
CA LEU A 147 13.64 0.37 13.16
C LEU A 147 12.24 -0.16 12.81
N CYS A 148 12.06 -1.48 12.69
CA CYS A 148 10.78 -2.14 12.50
C CYS A 148 10.90 -3.65 12.73
N GLU A 149 9.76 -4.34 12.83
CA GLU A 149 9.68 -5.79 13.05
C GLU A 149 10.32 -6.60 11.91
N LYS A 150 10.38 -5.99 10.73
CA LYS A 150 10.97 -6.61 9.56
C LYS A 150 12.47 -6.42 9.52
N ALA A 151 13.02 -5.27 9.90
CA ALA A 151 14.46 -5.04 9.88
C ALA A 151 15.16 -6.11 10.73
N ASP A 152 16.31 -6.61 10.28
CA ASP A 152 16.94 -7.87 10.69
C ASP A 152 17.40 -7.98 12.17
N GLY A 153 16.80 -7.23 13.10
CA GLY A 153 17.16 -7.25 14.52
C GLY A 153 18.59 -6.78 14.80
N LYS A 154 19.35 -6.33 13.80
CA LYS A 154 20.76 -5.93 13.99
C LYS A 154 20.91 -4.45 14.32
N ILE A 155 19.96 -3.63 13.89
CA ILE A 155 20.03 -2.18 14.04
C ILE A 155 19.29 -1.80 15.34
N LYS A 156 20.04 -1.76 16.44
CA LYS A 156 19.62 -1.12 17.69
C LYS A 156 19.74 0.40 17.53
N ILE A 157 18.69 1.12 17.89
CA ILE A 157 18.60 2.58 17.84
C ILE A 157 18.28 3.18 19.21
N GLY A 158 18.39 2.38 20.27
CA GLY A 158 18.03 2.80 21.62
C GLY A 158 17.57 1.64 22.49
N SER A 159 17.05 1.98 23.66
CA SER A 159 16.41 1.07 24.63
C SER A 159 15.17 1.75 25.21
N ILE A 160 14.31 0.99 25.87
CA ILE A 160 13.19 1.55 26.63
C ILE A 160 13.65 2.44 27.79
N ASP A 161 14.84 2.16 28.33
CA ASP A 161 15.42 2.89 29.47
C ASP A 161 16.08 4.21 29.03
N ASP A 162 16.84 4.19 27.94
CA ASP A 162 17.63 5.33 27.46
C ASP A 162 16.91 6.13 26.35
N GLY A 163 15.80 5.62 25.84
CA GLY A 163 15.09 6.18 24.70
C GLY A 163 15.84 6.01 23.37
N ILE A 164 15.53 6.87 22.40
CA ILE A 164 16.10 6.81 21.04
C ILE A 164 17.48 7.48 21.01
N ASP A 165 18.49 6.72 20.60
CA ASP A 165 19.83 7.23 20.27
C ASP A 165 19.79 7.91 18.89
N PHE A 166 19.51 9.21 18.89
CA PHE A 166 19.46 10.02 17.67
C PHE A 166 20.83 10.13 16.97
N TYR A 167 21.93 10.00 17.70
CA TYR A 167 23.26 10.01 17.10
C TYR A 167 23.43 8.76 16.22
N ARG A 168 23.14 7.58 16.77
CA ARG A 168 23.19 6.31 16.03
C ARG A 168 22.17 6.27 14.90
N LEU A 169 20.99 6.83 15.11
CA LEU A 169 19.98 6.98 14.06
C LEU A 169 20.49 7.84 12.89
N ASN A 170 21.12 8.98 13.17
CA ASN A 170 21.70 9.84 12.14
C ASN A 170 22.88 9.17 11.42
N GLN A 171 23.61 8.28 12.11
CA GLN A 171 24.69 7.49 11.53
C GLN A 171 24.21 6.32 10.67
N LEU A 172 22.94 5.90 10.79
CA LEU A 172 22.29 5.04 9.81
C LEU A 172 22.09 5.85 8.54
N LYS A 173 23.18 6.01 7.78
CA LYS A 173 23.16 6.55 6.42
C LYS A 173 22.23 5.66 5.61
N PHE A 174 20.94 5.96 5.60
CA PHE A 174 19.96 5.12 4.94
C PHE A 174 20.24 5.00 3.43
N GLU A 175 20.98 5.96 2.86
CA GLU A 175 21.59 5.86 1.53
C GLU A 175 22.45 4.60 1.32
N ARG A 176 23.09 4.07 2.38
CA ARG A 176 23.83 2.80 2.35
C ARG A 176 22.92 1.58 2.25
N LEU A 177 21.64 1.72 2.60
CA LEU A 177 20.63 0.67 2.40
C LEU A 177 20.09 0.67 0.97
N LEU A 178 20.33 1.76 0.21
CA LEU A 178 20.00 1.82 -1.20
C LEU A 178 21.11 1.15 -2.02
N ASN A 179 20.71 0.32 -2.98
CA ASN A 179 21.65 -0.20 -3.97
C ASN A 179 22.18 0.99 -4.81
N ALA A 180 23.42 0.92 -5.29
CA ALA A 180 23.99 1.92 -6.19
C ALA A 180 23.07 2.25 -7.39
N LYS A 181 22.32 1.25 -7.88
CA LYS A 181 21.34 1.41 -8.98
C LYS A 181 20.13 2.28 -8.64
N CYS A 182 19.79 2.45 -7.36
CA CYS A 182 18.62 3.23 -6.94
C CYS A 182 18.76 4.72 -7.24
N ARG A 183 20.00 5.27 -7.22
CA ARG A 183 20.25 6.70 -7.44
C ARG A 183 19.82 7.15 -8.84
N ASN A 184 19.93 6.27 -9.83
CA ASN A 184 19.57 6.51 -11.23
C ASN A 184 18.25 5.84 -11.62
N CYS A 185 17.48 5.35 -10.65
CA CYS A 185 16.22 4.66 -10.94
C CYS A 185 15.12 5.66 -11.26
N TRP A 186 14.52 5.55 -12.44
CA TRP A 186 13.38 6.39 -12.87
C TRP A 186 12.20 6.35 -11.88
N ALA A 187 12.04 5.22 -11.18
CA ALA A 187 10.95 4.98 -10.23
C ALA A 187 11.23 5.48 -8.82
N LEU A 188 12.42 6.03 -8.52
CA LEU A 188 12.86 6.36 -7.15
C LEU A 188 11.79 7.13 -6.35
N ARG A 189 11.12 8.09 -6.99
CA ARG A 189 10.16 8.98 -6.35
C ARG A 189 8.84 8.33 -5.94
N MET A 190 8.51 7.23 -6.58
CA MET A 190 7.24 6.50 -6.47
C MET A 190 7.45 5.06 -6.00
N CYS A 191 8.70 4.68 -5.69
CA CYS A 191 9.10 3.32 -5.40
C CYS A 191 8.59 2.86 -4.04
N SER A 192 7.67 1.90 -4.03
CA SER A 192 7.03 1.42 -2.79
C SER A 192 7.77 0.32 -2.04
N LEU A 193 9.05 0.10 -2.34
CA LEU A 193 9.80 -1.03 -1.81
C LEU A 193 10.14 -0.86 -0.34
N CYS A 194 10.01 -1.96 0.40
CA CYS A 194 10.58 -2.08 1.74
C CYS A 194 12.10 -2.25 1.61
N LEU A 195 12.86 -1.50 2.42
CA LEU A 195 14.33 -1.52 2.40
C LEU A 195 14.93 -2.91 2.65
N LYS A 196 14.30 -3.76 3.47
CA LYS A 196 14.77 -5.13 3.69
C LYS A 196 14.60 -6.03 2.46
N PHE A 197 13.64 -5.71 1.60
CA PHE A 197 13.13 -6.67 0.62
C PHE A 197 13.04 -6.07 -0.79
N PRO A 198 14.17 -5.69 -1.41
CA PRO A 198 14.16 -5.05 -2.72
C PRO A 198 13.84 -6.07 -3.82
N ARG A 199 12.58 -6.17 -4.25
CA ARG A 199 12.20 -6.80 -5.52
C ARG A 199 11.88 -5.72 -6.55
N CYS A 200 12.94 -5.13 -7.10
CA CYS A 200 12.83 -4.01 -8.04
C CYS A 200 11.98 -4.33 -9.26
N ALA A 201 12.13 -5.51 -9.86
CA ALA A 201 11.42 -5.90 -11.07
C ALA A 201 9.89 -5.90 -10.89
N ASP A 202 9.38 -6.51 -9.80
CA ASP A 202 7.94 -6.56 -9.51
C ASP A 202 7.34 -5.16 -9.36
N VAL A 203 8.03 -4.30 -8.61
CA VAL A 203 7.56 -2.93 -8.35
C VAL A 203 7.63 -2.08 -9.62
N GLN A 204 8.66 -2.22 -10.43
CA GLN A 204 8.75 -1.54 -11.72
C GLN A 204 7.63 -1.98 -12.67
N LYS A 205 7.33 -3.28 -12.76
CA LYS A 205 6.20 -3.80 -13.56
C LYS A 205 4.87 -3.21 -13.11
N SER A 206 4.62 -3.17 -11.79
CA SER A 206 3.41 -2.55 -11.23
C SER A 206 3.34 -1.04 -11.49
N LEU A 207 4.46 -0.33 -11.36
CA LEU A 207 4.54 1.11 -11.62
C LEU A 207 4.31 1.46 -13.08
N HIS A 208 4.83 0.68 -14.04
CA HIS A 208 4.53 0.89 -15.46
C HIS A 208 3.02 0.86 -15.72
N ARG A 209 2.30 -0.10 -15.12
CA ARG A 209 0.84 -0.19 -15.25
C ARG A 209 0.14 1.01 -14.61
N HIS A 210 0.54 1.40 -13.40
CA HIS A 210 0.00 2.60 -12.75
C HIS A 210 0.27 3.88 -13.54
N MET A 211 1.43 4.01 -14.18
CA MET A 211 1.77 5.16 -15.01
C MET A 211 0.93 5.19 -16.28
N ALA A 212 0.74 4.04 -16.95
CA ALA A 212 -0.15 3.95 -18.10
C ALA A 212 -1.57 4.40 -17.72
N LEU A 213 -2.11 3.87 -16.61
CA LEU A 213 -3.41 4.27 -16.09
C LEU A 213 -3.47 5.77 -15.75
N PHE A 214 -2.42 6.31 -15.11
CA PHE A 214 -2.33 7.74 -14.80
C PHE A 214 -2.37 8.62 -16.06
N CYS A 215 -1.61 8.25 -17.11
CA CYS A 215 -1.63 8.96 -18.39
C CYS A 215 -3.01 8.90 -19.03
N THR A 216 -3.64 7.73 -19.07
CA THR A 216 -5.01 7.58 -19.60
C THR A 216 -6.01 8.47 -18.87
N ILE A 217 -5.95 8.56 -17.54
CA ILE A 217 -6.83 9.46 -16.77
C ILE A 217 -6.53 10.92 -17.12
N HIS A 218 -5.25 11.28 -17.28
CA HIS A 218 -4.86 12.64 -17.63
C HIS A 218 -5.38 13.05 -19.02
N GLU A 219 -5.28 12.16 -20.00
CA GLU A 219 -5.83 12.32 -21.35
C GLU A 219 -7.35 12.45 -21.35
N MET A 220 -8.05 11.69 -20.49
CA MET A 220 -9.49 11.82 -20.27
C MET A 220 -9.88 13.14 -19.59
N GLY A 221 -8.94 13.75 -18.85
CA GLY A 221 -9.11 15.04 -18.19
C GLY A 221 -8.47 15.05 -16.80
N ALA A 222 -7.48 15.93 -16.60
CA ALA A 222 -6.73 16.05 -15.35
C ALA A 222 -7.59 16.27 -14.09
N HIS A 223 -8.75 16.93 -14.23
CA HIS A 223 -9.72 17.14 -13.15
C HIS A 223 -10.25 15.83 -12.55
N LEU A 224 -10.19 14.71 -13.29
CA LEU A 224 -10.59 13.40 -12.78
C LEU A 224 -9.66 12.92 -11.68
N LEU A 225 -8.42 13.42 -11.55
CA LEU A 225 -7.50 13.09 -10.45
C LEU A 225 -7.79 13.88 -9.18
N SER A 226 -8.68 14.88 -9.20
CA SER A 226 -8.96 15.72 -8.04
C SER A 226 -9.57 14.94 -6.86
N HIS A 227 -10.20 13.78 -7.11
CA HIS A 227 -10.69 12.89 -6.03
C HIS A 227 -9.56 12.30 -5.18
N LEU A 228 -8.32 12.27 -5.69
CA LEU A 228 -7.15 11.80 -4.96
C LEU A 228 -6.62 12.82 -3.95
N ILE A 229 -7.08 14.08 -4.02
CA ILE A 229 -6.68 15.13 -3.10
C ILE A 229 -7.36 14.86 -1.76
N PRO A 230 -6.61 14.51 -0.69
CA PRO A 230 -7.21 14.31 0.62
C PRO A 230 -7.88 15.61 1.09
N PRO A 231 -9.06 15.54 1.73
CA PRO A 231 -9.73 16.72 2.25
C PRO A 231 -8.82 17.52 3.19
N LYS A 232 -8.91 18.85 3.14
CA LYS A 232 -8.11 19.76 3.98
C LYS A 232 -8.25 19.34 5.45
N GLY A 233 -7.13 19.02 6.10
CA GLY A 233 -7.07 18.51 7.48
C GLY A 233 -6.43 17.13 7.65
N GLN A 234 -6.31 16.34 6.57
CA GLN A 234 -5.66 15.00 6.59
C GLN A 234 -4.22 14.98 6.01
N ARG A 235 -3.57 16.14 5.87
CA ARG A 235 -2.23 16.24 5.26
C ARG A 235 -1.09 15.61 6.09
N ASN A 236 -1.34 15.13 7.31
CA ASN A 236 -0.28 14.72 8.25
C ASN A 236 -0.02 13.20 8.34
N GLN A 237 -0.47 12.38 7.39
CA GLN A 237 -0.18 10.92 7.43
C GLN A 237 0.61 10.37 6.23
N ALA A 238 1.01 11.24 5.31
CA ALA A 238 1.83 10.88 4.15
C ALA A 238 3.23 11.49 4.22
N CYS A 239 4.02 11.03 5.20
CA CYS A 239 5.48 10.93 5.15
C CYS A 239 5.89 9.67 5.94
#